data_AF-A0A6I9XCV3-F1
#
_entry.id   AF-A0A6I9XCV3-F1
#
_cell.length_a   1.000
_cell.length_b   1.000
_cell.length_c   1.000
_cell.angle_alpha   90.00
_cell.angle_beta   90.00
_cell.angle_gamma   90.00
#
_symmetry.space_group_name_H-M   'P 1'
#
loop_
_entity.id
_entity.type
_entity.pdbx_description
1 polymer ?
#
loop_
_entity_poly.entity_id
_entity_poly.type
_entity_poly.pdbx_seq_one_letter_code
_entity_poly.pdbx_strand_id
1 'polypeptide(L)'
;MKGLVCCTILLLACVLVHSQYIDGCSFEDEILSVGTHTRNCQKLNCIGNNKIQALACPLASCLPGQQIGYQEMDFSKPYPQCCGRPICKNS
;
A
#
# COMPACT_ATOMS: atom_id res chain seq x y z
N MET A 1 44.36 19.54 -16.39
CA MET A 1 44.03 19.28 -14.97
C MET A 1 42.69 19.90 -14.55
N LYS A 2 42.37 21.17 -14.87
CA LYS A 2 41.09 21.83 -14.50
C LYS A 2 39.81 21.18 -15.06
N GLY A 3 39.82 20.68 -16.30
CA GLY A 3 38.65 20.03 -16.92
C GLY A 3 38.28 18.68 -16.30
N LEU A 4 39.28 17.92 -15.83
CA LEU A 4 39.09 16.61 -15.21
C LEU A 4 38.45 16.75 -13.82
N VAL A 5 38.82 17.80 -13.08
CA VAL A 5 38.25 18.14 -11.76
C VAL A 5 36.79 18.61 -11.88
N CYS A 6 36.42 19.29 -12.97
CA CYS A 6 35.04 19.72 -13.18
C CYS A 6 34.10 18.53 -13.47
N CYS A 7 34.55 17.58 -14.30
CA CYS A 7 33.79 16.36 -14.59
C CYS A 7 33.57 15.48 -13.36
N THR A 8 34.57 15.33 -12.49
CA THR A 8 34.43 14.50 -11.28
C THR A 8 33.46 15.11 -10.27
N ILE A 9 33.42 16.45 -10.14
CA ILE A 9 32.46 17.15 -9.27
C ILE A 9 31.02 17.02 -9.81
N LEU A 10 30.83 17.15 -11.14
CA LEU A 10 29.52 16.96 -11.79
C LEU A 10 29.00 15.53 -11.63
N LEU A 11 29.87 14.52 -11.79
CA LEU A 11 29.50 13.12 -11.60
C LEU A 11 29.14 12.82 -10.13
N LEU A 12 29.87 13.38 -9.15
CA LEU A 12 29.51 13.25 -7.73
C LEU A 12 28.15 13.90 -7.42
N ALA A 13 27.87 15.08 -7.97
CA ALA A 13 26.58 15.75 -7.77
C ALA A 13 25.41 14.93 -8.35
N CYS A 14 25.59 14.28 -9.50
CA CYS A 14 24.57 13.40 -10.07
C CYS A 14 24.28 12.18 -9.17
N VAL A 15 25.28 11.57 -8.55
CA VAL A 15 25.07 10.42 -7.63
C VAL A 15 24.33 10.86 -6.35
N LEU A 16 24.63 12.06 -5.83
CA LEU A 16 23.99 12.60 -4.63
C LEU A 16 22.53 13.05 -4.85
N VAL A 17 22.13 13.34 -6.09
CA VAL A 17 20.73 13.64 -6.44
C VAL A 17 19.90 12.34 -6.53
N HIS A 18 20.49 11.23 -6.99
CA HIS A 18 19.78 9.94 -7.03
C HIS A 18 19.62 9.29 -5.64
N SER A 19 20.46 9.64 -4.67
CA SER A 19 20.34 9.13 -3.29
C SER A 19 19.28 9.85 -2.45
N GLN A 20 18.59 10.84 -3.03
CA GLN A 20 17.52 11.57 -2.35
C GLN A 20 16.24 10.72 -2.40
N TYR A 21 16.23 9.71 -1.53
CA TYR A 21 15.08 9.46 -0.66
C TYR A 21 13.74 9.60 -1.38
N ILE A 22 13.37 8.58 -2.17
CA ILE A 22 11.96 8.39 -2.47
C ILE A 22 11.31 8.10 -1.12
N ASP A 23 10.76 9.13 -0.47
CA ASP A 23 10.00 8.99 0.76
C ASP A 23 8.66 8.32 0.41
N GLY A 24 8.77 7.03 0.15
CA GLY A 24 7.70 6.19 -0.34
C GLY A 24 7.91 4.78 0.17
N CYS A 25 6.97 3.93 -0.21
CA CYS A 25 6.97 2.55 0.22
C CYS A 25 6.78 1.61 -0.95
N SER A 26 7.68 0.63 -1.06
CA SER A 26 7.54 -0.46 -2.00
C SER A 26 6.42 -1.38 -1.53
N PHE A 27 5.43 -1.56 -2.38
CA PHE A 27 4.32 -2.49 -2.17
C PHE A 27 4.08 -3.23 -3.49
N GLU A 28 4.22 -4.55 -3.49
CA GLU A 28 4.17 -5.36 -4.73
C GLU A 28 5.12 -4.76 -5.80
N ASP A 29 4.58 -4.40 -6.97
CA ASP A 29 5.35 -3.85 -8.11
C ASP A 29 5.22 -2.31 -8.22
N GLU A 30 4.74 -1.62 -7.18
CA GLU A 30 4.59 -0.17 -7.16
C GLU A 30 5.32 0.51 -5.99
N ILE A 31 5.62 1.81 -6.18
CA ILE A 31 6.09 2.69 -5.10
C ILE A 31 4.96 3.63 -4.70
N LEU A 32 4.45 3.45 -3.49
CA LEU A 32 3.42 4.30 -2.89
C LEU A 32 4.05 5.57 -2.34
N SER A 33 3.42 6.72 -2.59
CA SER A 33 3.77 7.96 -1.88
C SER A 33 3.41 7.85 -0.39
N VAL A 34 4.04 8.64 0.47
CA VAL A 34 3.60 8.78 1.87
C VAL A 34 2.11 9.14 1.93
N GLY A 35 1.38 8.48 2.82
CA GLY A 35 -0.06 8.65 3.00
C GLY A 35 -0.86 7.34 2.93
N THR A 36 -2.18 7.49 2.85
CA THR A 36 -3.12 6.37 2.82
C THR A 36 -3.48 5.97 1.39
N HIS A 37 -3.42 4.68 1.11
CA HIS A 37 -3.76 4.06 -0.17
C HIS A 37 -4.70 2.88 0.04
N THR A 38 -5.42 2.51 -1.01
CA THR A 38 -6.21 1.28 -1.05
C THR A 38 -5.75 0.43 -2.23
N ARG A 39 -5.40 -0.83 -1.97
CA ARG A 39 -5.01 -1.83 -2.98
C ARG A 39 -5.59 -3.17 -2.61
N ASN A 40 -6.17 -3.89 -3.58
CA ASN A 40 -6.69 -5.24 -3.37
C ASN A 40 -7.60 -5.36 -2.12
N CYS A 41 -8.46 -4.37 -1.89
CA CYS A 41 -9.32 -4.24 -0.71
C CYS A 41 -8.58 -4.21 0.65
N GLN A 42 -7.35 -3.71 0.67
CA GLN A 42 -6.56 -3.46 1.88
C GLN A 42 -6.31 -1.97 2.01
N LYS A 43 -6.36 -1.47 3.25
CA LYS A 43 -5.98 -0.10 3.55
C LYS A 43 -4.49 -0.07 3.92
N LEU A 44 -3.70 0.59 3.10
CA LEU A 44 -2.27 0.74 3.27
C LEU A 44 -1.97 2.15 3.77
N ASN A 45 -1.11 2.28 4.75
CA ASN A 45 -0.59 3.56 5.21
C ASN A 45 0.93 3.56 5.08
N CYS A 46 1.44 4.24 4.07
CA CYS A 46 2.87 4.44 3.86
C CYS A 46 3.35 5.56 4.77
N ILE A 47 4.20 5.22 5.74
CA ILE A 47 4.78 6.16 6.71
C ILE A 47 6.03 6.85 6.12
N GLY A 48 6.59 6.31 5.04
CA GLY A 48 7.87 6.70 4.47
C GLY A 48 8.98 5.72 4.87
N ASN A 49 10.18 5.90 4.30
CA ASN A 49 11.33 4.99 4.52
C ASN A 49 11.00 3.50 4.30
N ASN A 50 10.18 3.19 3.31
CA ASN A 50 9.74 1.81 3.05
C ASN A 50 8.96 1.14 4.20
N LYS A 51 8.33 1.92 5.09
CA LYS A 51 7.51 1.41 6.19
C LYS A 51 6.02 1.52 5.86
N ILE A 52 5.34 0.38 5.78
CA ILE A 52 3.91 0.29 5.52
C ILE A 52 3.20 -0.29 6.74
N GLN A 53 2.08 0.32 7.12
CA GLN A 53 1.06 -0.34 7.93
C GLN A 53 -0.06 -0.80 7.00
N ALA A 54 -0.39 -2.09 7.04
CA ALA A 54 -1.47 -2.66 6.26
C ALA A 54 -2.62 -3.07 7.18
N LEU A 55 -3.84 -2.73 6.79
CA LEU A 55 -5.06 -3.20 7.42
C LEU A 55 -5.82 -4.06 6.42
N ALA A 56 -5.84 -5.35 6.69
CA ALA A 56 -6.58 -6.34 5.91
C ALA A 56 -8.10 -6.26 6.18
N CYS A 57 -8.87 -7.06 5.45
CA CYS A 57 -10.29 -7.21 5.71
C CYS A 57 -10.53 -7.80 7.11
N PRO A 58 -11.53 -7.27 7.85
CA PRO A 58 -11.87 -7.81 9.16
C PRO A 58 -12.42 -9.23 9.02
N LEU A 59 -12.07 -10.09 9.96
CA LEU A 59 -12.69 -11.41 10.09
C LEU A 59 -14.11 -11.23 10.59
N ALA A 60 -15.09 -11.65 9.79
CA ALA A 60 -16.50 -11.63 10.14
C ALA A 60 -17.04 -13.07 10.15
N SER A 61 -17.81 -13.41 11.18
CA SER A 61 -18.48 -14.71 11.31
C SER A 61 -19.91 -14.51 11.80
N CYS A 62 -20.82 -15.35 11.34
CA CYS A 62 -22.17 -15.43 11.90
C CYS A 62 -22.18 -16.35 13.12
N LEU A 63 -23.22 -16.25 13.96
CA LEU A 63 -23.48 -17.27 14.96
C LEU A 63 -23.65 -18.66 14.30
N PRO A 64 -23.35 -19.77 15.03
CA PRO A 64 -23.49 -21.11 14.50
C PRO A 64 -24.88 -21.35 13.86
N GLY A 65 -24.91 -21.84 12.63
CA GLY A 65 -26.14 -22.11 11.87
C GLY A 65 -26.87 -20.89 11.28
N GLN A 66 -26.30 -19.68 11.42
CA GLN A 66 -26.91 -18.45 10.92
C GLN A 66 -26.33 -17.93 9.60
N GLN A 67 -25.24 -18.49 9.10
CA GLN A 67 -24.72 -18.14 7.78
C GLN A 67 -25.65 -18.69 6.69
N ILE A 68 -26.16 -17.80 5.84
CA ILE A 68 -27.02 -18.15 4.69
C ILE A 68 -26.33 -17.93 3.34
N GLY A 69 -25.16 -17.32 3.35
CA GLY A 69 -24.37 -17.11 2.15
C GLY A 69 -23.07 -16.40 2.47
N TYR A 70 -22.37 -16.04 1.41
CA TYR A 70 -21.14 -15.27 1.49
C TYR A 70 -21.19 -14.19 0.41
N GLN A 71 -20.95 -12.95 0.80
CA GLN A 71 -20.71 -11.86 -0.12
C GLN A 71 -19.24 -11.93 -0.51
N GLU A 72 -18.96 -12.11 -1.80
CA GLU A 72 -17.59 -12.09 -2.32
C GLU A 72 -16.98 -10.68 -2.27
N MET A 73 -15.65 -10.62 -2.39
CA MET A 73 -14.95 -9.34 -2.51
C MET A 73 -15.41 -8.56 -3.74
N ASP A 74 -15.58 -7.24 -3.57
CA ASP A 74 -16.02 -6.32 -4.61
C ASP A 74 -15.08 -5.12 -4.67
N PHE A 75 -14.06 -5.19 -5.53
CA PHE A 75 -13.04 -4.15 -5.68
C PHE A 75 -13.58 -2.82 -6.24
N SER A 76 -14.84 -2.78 -6.70
CA SER A 76 -15.47 -1.51 -7.11
C SER A 76 -15.91 -0.65 -5.91
N LYS A 77 -15.95 -1.23 -4.71
CA LYS A 77 -16.35 -0.54 -3.48
C LYS A 77 -15.14 -0.05 -2.67
N PRO A 78 -15.30 1.00 -1.85
CA PRO A 78 -14.26 1.41 -0.91
C PRO A 78 -14.04 0.38 0.20
N TYR A 79 -12.88 0.43 0.86
CA TYR A 79 -12.65 -0.30 2.11
C TYR A 79 -13.49 0.31 3.25
N PRO A 80 -14.15 -0.50 4.12
CA PRO A 80 -14.17 -1.97 4.17
C PRO A 80 -15.32 -2.62 3.38
N GLN A 81 -16.11 -1.87 2.60
CA GLN A 81 -17.27 -2.39 1.87
C GLN A 81 -16.90 -3.34 0.71
N CYS A 82 -15.67 -3.27 0.21
CA CYS A 82 -15.13 -4.23 -0.75
C CYS A 82 -14.82 -5.61 -0.15
N CYS A 83 -14.82 -5.74 1.19
CA CYS A 83 -14.42 -6.97 1.85
C CYS A 83 -15.49 -8.06 1.70
N GLY A 84 -15.02 -9.28 1.45
CA GLY A 84 -15.87 -10.45 1.53
C GLY A 84 -16.34 -10.68 2.97
N ARG A 85 -17.61 -11.05 3.13
CA ARG A 85 -18.21 -11.26 4.46
C ARG A 85 -19.35 -12.27 4.39
N PRO A 86 -19.60 -13.05 5.46
CA PRO A 86 -20.75 -13.92 5.50
C PRO A 86 -22.05 -13.10 5.53
N ILE A 87 -23.09 -13.64 4.91
CA ILE A 87 -24.45 -13.11 5.02
C ILE A 87 -25.11 -13.86 6.17
N CYS A 88 -25.44 -13.15 7.25
CA CYS A 88 -26.11 -13.75 8.41
C CYS A 88 -27.62 -13.53 8.31
N LYS A 89 -28.43 -14.53 8.72
CA LYS A 89 -29.91 -14.49 8.66
C LYS A 89 -30.54 -13.21 9.24
N ASN A 90 -29.91 -12.61 10.25
CA ASN A 90 -30.42 -11.45 10.99
C ASN A 90 -29.43 -10.27 10.95
N SER A 91 -28.79 -10.02 9.80
CA SER A 91 -27.83 -8.91 9.63
C SER A 91 -28.50 -7.54 9.52
#